data_AF-A0A933U2C8-F1
#
_entry.id   AF-A0A933U2C8-F1
#
_cell.length_a   1.000
_cell.length_b   1.000
_cell.length_c   1.000
_cell.angle_alpha   90.00
_cell.angle_beta   90.00
_cell.angle_gamma   90.00
#
_symmetry.space_group_name_H-M   'P 1'
#
loop_
_entity.id
_entity.type
_entity.pdbx_description
1 polymer ?
#
loop_
_entity_poly.entity_id
_entity_poly.type
_entity_poly.pdbx_seq_one_letter_code
_entity_poly.pdbx_strand_id
1 'polypeptide(L)'
;MQRPFAPALLLLVLHIACTSPSSTSVARAEATVDVEVVPLKHAAAAEIQELVLELVEAAHWAAKAPKSGNVNGITATGVEFGPELRVLADPRTNSLVITGTREERERLREWVARLDVEG
;
A
#
# COMPACT_ATOMS: atom_id res chain seq x y z
N MET A 1 -64.20 13.19 -35.73
CA MET A 1 -64.18 14.09 -34.56
C MET A 1 -62.78 14.04 -33.98
N GLN A 2 -61.85 14.77 -34.61
CA GLN A 2 -61.30 16.05 -34.12
C GLN A 2 -60.40 15.90 -32.90
N ARG A 3 -59.09 15.99 -33.18
CA ARG A 3 -58.00 16.27 -32.25
C ARG A 3 -58.07 17.75 -31.82
N PRO A 4 -57.44 18.08 -30.68
CA PRO A 4 -56.47 19.18 -30.68
C PRO A 4 -55.12 18.61 -30.19
N PHE A 5 -54.04 18.51 -30.97
CA PHE A 5 -53.18 19.56 -31.52
C PHE A 5 -52.87 20.69 -30.52
N ALA A 6 -51.90 20.44 -29.63
CA ALA A 6 -51.15 21.48 -28.94
C ALA A 6 -49.79 21.64 -29.64
N PRO A 7 -49.46 22.84 -30.13
CA PRO A 7 -48.22 23.13 -30.86
C PRO A 7 -47.09 23.60 -29.93
N ALA A 8 -45.86 23.29 -30.35
CA ALA A 8 -44.64 24.09 -30.19
C ALA A 8 -44.36 24.77 -28.84
N LEU A 9 -43.33 24.28 -28.14
CA LEU A 9 -42.23 25.17 -27.74
C LEU A 9 -40.92 24.39 -27.55
N LEU A 10 -40.16 24.38 -28.64
CA LEU A 10 -38.72 24.34 -28.65
C LEU A 10 -38.21 25.49 -27.76
N LEU A 11 -37.59 25.20 -26.61
CA LEU A 11 -36.61 26.10 -26.01
C LEU A 11 -35.45 25.30 -25.42
N LEU A 12 -34.45 25.16 -26.27
CA LEU A 12 -33.06 24.92 -25.94
C LEU A 12 -32.61 25.98 -24.92
N VAL A 13 -32.44 25.60 -23.65
CA VAL A 13 -31.59 26.37 -22.73
C VAL A 13 -30.50 25.46 -22.21
N LEU A 14 -29.48 25.37 -23.04
CA LEU A 14 -28.15 24.93 -22.70
C LEU A 14 -27.59 25.88 -21.64
N HIS A 15 -27.83 25.59 -20.36
CA HIS A 15 -27.08 26.20 -19.27
C HIS A 15 -25.70 25.54 -19.20
N ILE A 16 -24.78 26.05 -20.01
CA ILE A 16 -23.35 25.84 -19.79
C ILE A 16 -22.92 26.69 -18.60
N ALA A 17 -22.04 26.08 -17.81
CA ALA A 17 -21.20 26.64 -16.76
C ALA A 17 -21.86 26.85 -15.39
N CYS A 18 -21.80 25.80 -14.56
CA CYS A 18 -20.96 25.86 -13.36
C CYS A 18 -20.87 24.49 -12.68
N THR A 19 -19.81 23.74 -12.97
CA THR A 19 -19.21 22.82 -11.97
C THR A 19 -17.74 22.71 -12.35
N SER A 20 -16.98 23.56 -11.69
CA SER A 20 -15.54 23.44 -11.53
C SER A 20 -15.14 21.99 -11.22
N PRO A 21 -14.12 21.41 -11.88
CA PRO A 21 -13.43 20.25 -11.33
C PRO A 21 -12.47 20.74 -10.24
N SER A 22 -13.02 21.36 -9.19
CA SER A 22 -12.26 21.70 -8.01
C SER A 22 -12.14 20.45 -7.15
N SER A 23 -10.98 19.83 -7.28
CA SER A 23 -10.30 19.04 -6.24
C SER A 23 -10.87 17.66 -5.92
N THR A 24 -9.94 16.69 -5.90
CA THR A 24 -9.99 15.49 -5.05
C THR A 24 -11.12 14.50 -5.33
N SER A 25 -11.24 14.07 -6.58
CA SER A 25 -11.94 12.82 -6.90
C SER A 25 -10.92 11.69 -6.86
N VAL A 26 -10.77 11.10 -5.67
CA VAL A 26 -10.28 9.74 -5.42
C VAL A 26 -8.97 9.40 -6.14
N ALA A 27 -7.85 9.62 -5.43
CA ALA A 27 -6.78 8.63 -5.46
C ALA A 27 -7.42 7.29 -5.07
N ARG A 28 -7.98 6.59 -6.06
CA ARG A 28 -8.10 5.15 -6.00
C ARG A 28 -6.66 4.74 -5.74
N ALA A 29 -6.37 4.34 -4.51
CA ALA A 29 -5.10 3.72 -4.17
C ALA A 29 -4.99 2.55 -5.13
N GLU A 30 -4.36 2.81 -6.27
CA GLU A 30 -4.01 1.80 -7.23
C GLU A 30 -3.01 0.99 -6.44
N ALA A 31 -3.37 -0.25 -6.10
CA ALA A 31 -2.48 -1.18 -5.43
C ALA A 31 -1.41 -1.57 -6.45
N THR A 32 -0.56 -0.60 -6.81
CA THR A 32 0.55 -0.79 -7.72
C THR A 32 1.63 -1.49 -6.93
N VAL A 33 1.98 -2.66 -7.43
CA VAL A 33 3.11 -3.40 -6.92
C VAL A 33 4.33 -2.76 -7.56
N ASP A 34 5.11 -2.09 -6.72
CA ASP A 34 6.32 -1.37 -7.12
C ASP A 34 7.53 -1.99 -6.44
N VAL A 35 8.71 -1.72 -7.00
CA VAL A 35 9.99 -2.14 -6.45
C VAL A 35 10.68 -0.95 -5.81
N GLU A 36 11.23 -1.15 -4.61
CA GLU A 36 11.99 -0.15 -3.88
C GLU A 36 13.28 -0.76 -3.31
N VAL A 37 14.35 0.04 -3.31
CA VAL A 37 15.66 -0.35 -2.76
C VAL A 37 15.93 0.45 -1.49
N VAL A 38 16.16 -0.25 -0.38
CA VAL A 38 16.42 0.32 0.95
C VAL A 38 17.86 -0.02 1.36
N PRO A 39 18.77 0.96 1.43
CA PRO A 39 20.14 0.72 1.88
C PRO A 39 20.21 0.54 3.41
N LEU A 40 21.10 -0.35 3.86
CA LEU A 40 21.35 -0.64 5.28
C LEU A 40 22.72 -0.12 5.73
N LYS A 41 22.83 0.29 7.00
CA LYS A 41 24.04 0.91 7.54
C LYS A 41 24.80 0.05 8.54
N HIS A 42 24.10 -0.71 9.37
CA HIS A 42 24.68 -1.37 10.55
C HIS A 42 24.75 -2.89 10.37
N ALA A 43 23.66 -3.49 9.88
CA ALA A 43 23.56 -4.94 9.72
C ALA A 43 23.77 -5.38 8.26
N ALA A 44 24.13 -6.65 8.08
CA ALA A 44 24.25 -7.26 6.76
C ALA A 44 22.86 -7.49 6.14
N ALA A 45 22.72 -7.19 4.85
CA ALA A 45 21.45 -7.34 4.13
C ALA A 45 20.86 -8.75 4.17
N ALA A 46 21.71 -9.79 4.15
CA ALA A 46 21.25 -11.18 4.26
C ALA A 46 20.60 -11.47 5.62
N GLU A 47 21.17 -10.96 6.71
CA GLU A 47 20.66 -11.17 8.07
C GLU A 47 19.33 -10.44 8.27
N ILE A 48 19.25 -9.17 7.85
CA ILE A 48 18.01 -8.40 7.97
C ILE A 48 16.90 -8.99 7.10
N GLN A 49 17.22 -9.46 5.88
CA GLN A 49 16.23 -10.10 5.01
C GLN A 49 15.62 -11.33 5.67
N GLU A 50 16.42 -12.19 6.31
CA GLU A 50 15.91 -13.38 6.99
C GLU A 50 14.97 -13.01 8.15
N LEU A 51 15.39 -12.06 9.01
CA LEU A 51 14.58 -11.58 10.13
C LEU A 51 13.28 -10.91 9.67
N VAL A 52 13.32 -10.15 8.58
CA VAL A 52 12.13 -9.51 8.01
C VAL A 52 11.18 -10.56 7.45
N LEU A 53 11.67 -11.59 6.74
CA LEU A 53 10.82 -12.68 6.26
C LEU A 53 10.17 -13.43 7.41
N GLU A 54 10.93 -13.77 8.45
CA GLU A 54 10.39 -14.41 9.67
C GLU A 54 9.26 -13.57 10.29
N LEU A 55 9.43 -12.25 10.34
CA LEU A 55 8.44 -11.34 10.90
C LEU A 55 7.21 -11.16 10.00
N VAL A 56 7.36 -11.23 8.68
CA VAL A 56 6.26 -11.23 7.71
C VAL A 56 5.44 -12.51 7.86
N GLU A 57 6.09 -13.67 7.89
CA GLU A 57 5.46 -14.95 8.21
C GLU A 57 4.77 -14.86 9.58
N ALA A 58 5.41 -14.14 10.52
CA ALA A 58 4.87 -13.98 11.85
C ALA A 58 3.53 -13.21 11.84
N ALA A 59 3.48 -12.13 11.07
CA ALA A 59 2.28 -11.35 10.86
C ALA A 59 1.20 -12.14 10.11
N HIS A 60 1.57 -12.98 9.14
CA HIS A 60 0.62 -13.84 8.43
C HIS A 60 -0.09 -14.83 9.36
N TRP A 61 0.62 -15.48 10.28
CA TRP A 61 -0.04 -16.37 11.25
C TRP A 61 -0.89 -15.59 12.25
N ALA A 62 -0.43 -14.41 12.69
CA ALA A 62 -1.18 -13.55 13.60
C ALA A 62 -2.49 -13.03 12.97
N ALA A 63 -2.50 -12.77 11.66
CA ALA A 63 -3.70 -12.39 10.92
C ALA A 63 -4.73 -13.53 10.79
N LYS A 64 -4.28 -14.79 10.81
CA LYS A 64 -5.13 -15.98 10.75
C LYS A 64 -5.62 -16.45 12.13
N ALA A 65 -4.98 -16.03 13.21
CA ALA A 65 -5.32 -16.39 14.58
C ALA A 65 -6.37 -15.42 15.19
N PRO A 66 -7.26 -15.87 16.10
CA PRO A 66 -8.10 -14.96 16.87
C PRO A 66 -7.21 -14.07 17.75
N LYS A 67 -7.23 -12.76 17.48
CA LYS A 67 -6.44 -11.67 18.09
C LYS A 67 -5.91 -11.96 19.51
N SER A 68 -4.68 -12.47 19.61
CA SER A 68 -3.85 -12.38 20.80
C SER A 68 -2.40 -12.74 20.46
N GLY A 69 -1.50 -11.75 20.51
CA GLY A 69 -0.06 -12.02 20.38
C GLY A 69 0.75 -10.78 20.02
N ASN A 70 1.44 -10.20 21.01
CA ASN A 70 2.45 -9.17 20.81
C ASN A 70 3.82 -9.86 20.81
N VAL A 71 4.45 -9.96 19.63
CA VAL A 71 5.81 -10.52 19.50
C VAL A 71 6.85 -9.40 19.62
N ASN A 72 7.77 -9.50 20.58
CA ASN A 72 8.93 -8.62 20.77
C ASN A 72 8.70 -7.09 20.72
N GLY A 73 7.52 -6.58 21.11
CA GLY A 73 7.22 -5.14 21.02
C GLY A 73 7.13 -4.63 19.58
N ILE A 74 7.03 -5.54 18.61
CA ILE A 74 6.66 -5.26 17.24
C ILE A 74 5.18 -5.62 17.14
N THR A 75 4.33 -4.61 17.13
CA THR A 75 2.91 -4.83 16.92
C THR A 75 2.70 -5.23 15.46
N ALA A 76 2.53 -6.53 15.19
CA ALA A 76 2.04 -7.05 13.90
C ALA A 76 0.55 -6.74 13.69
N THR A 77 0.09 -5.58 14.18
CA THR A 77 -1.31 -5.16 14.10
C THR A 77 -1.54 -4.44 12.78
N GLY A 78 -2.33 -5.06 11.90
CA GLY A 78 -3.18 -4.33 10.95
C GLY A 78 -2.73 -4.28 9.50
N VAL A 79 -1.55 -4.79 9.14
CA VAL A 79 -1.13 -4.87 7.74
C VAL A 79 -1.09 -6.34 7.34
N GLU A 80 -2.04 -6.74 6.51
CA GLU A 80 -2.02 -8.05 5.86
C GLU A 80 -1.03 -7.93 4.70
N PHE A 81 0.08 -8.68 4.78
CA PHE A 81 1.00 -8.78 3.65
C PHE A 81 0.36 -9.67 2.58
N GLY A 82 0.37 -9.19 1.35
CA GLY A 82 -0.16 -9.87 0.18
C GLY A 82 0.85 -10.85 -0.43
N PRO A 83 0.38 -11.74 -1.31
CA PRO A 83 1.24 -12.72 -1.99
C PRO A 83 2.24 -12.09 -2.97
N GLU A 84 2.04 -10.83 -3.37
CA GLU A 84 2.98 -10.08 -4.20
C GLU A 84 4.18 -9.51 -3.43
N LEU A 85 4.17 -9.52 -2.09
CA LEU A 85 5.30 -9.05 -1.30
C LEU A 85 6.52 -9.95 -1.52
N ARG A 86 7.64 -9.35 -1.93
CA ARG A 86 8.93 -10.02 -2.01
C ARG A 86 10.01 -9.17 -1.38
N VAL A 87 10.91 -9.82 -0.66
CA VAL A 87 12.08 -9.20 -0.03
C VAL A 87 13.31 -9.94 -0.52
N LEU A 88 14.28 -9.22 -1.07
CA LEU A 88 15.53 -9.75 -1.59
C LEU A 88 16.69 -8.98 -0.97
N ALA A 89 17.73 -9.68 -0.54
CA ALA A 89 18.97 -9.05 -0.11
C ALA A 89 19.92 -8.84 -1.30
N ASP A 90 20.45 -7.62 -1.46
CA ASP A 90 21.62 -7.34 -2.30
C ASP A 90 22.86 -7.16 -1.39
N PRO A 91 23.69 -8.20 -1.23
CA PRO A 91 24.91 -8.13 -0.41
C PRO A 91 25.99 -7.24 -1.03
N ARG A 92 25.94 -6.95 -2.34
CA ARG A 92 26.96 -6.15 -3.03
C ARG A 92 26.84 -4.67 -2.67
N THR A 93 25.61 -4.18 -2.44
CA THR A 93 25.33 -2.79 -2.05
C THR A 93 24.84 -2.66 -0.60
N ASN A 94 24.81 -3.77 0.14
CA ASN A 94 24.21 -3.87 1.47
C ASN A 94 22.81 -3.25 1.52
N SER A 95 21.93 -3.67 0.62
CA SER A 95 20.59 -3.10 0.48
C SER A 95 19.53 -4.19 0.39
N LEU A 96 18.31 -3.86 0.78
CA LEU A 96 17.13 -4.70 0.59
C LEU A 96 16.31 -4.20 -0.57
N VAL A 97 15.94 -5.10 -1.47
CA VAL A 97 15.00 -4.84 -2.55
C VAL A 97 13.65 -5.38 -2.12
N ILE A 98 12.68 -4.49 -1.99
CA ILE A 98 11.32 -4.81 -1.54
C ILE A 98 10.39 -4.58 -2.72
N THR A 99 9.61 -5.60 -3.07
CA THR A 99 8.55 -5.53 -4.08
C THR A 99 7.22 -5.68 -3.37
N GLY A 100 6.27 -4.80 -3.62
CA GLY A 100 4.96 -4.86 -2.98
C GLY A 100 4.16 -3.59 -3.18
N THR A 101 2.97 -3.56 -2.62
CA THR A 101 2.16 -2.34 -2.53
C THR A 101 2.86 -1.28 -1.70
N ARG A 102 2.42 -0.03 -1.85
CA ARG A 102 2.98 1.10 -1.09
C ARG A 102 2.91 0.90 0.43
N GLU A 103 1.78 0.41 0.93
CA GLU A 103 1.55 0.23 2.37
C GLU A 103 2.49 -0.84 2.97
N GLU A 104 2.69 -1.95 2.26
CA GLU A 104 3.62 -3.00 2.69
C GLU A 104 5.05 -2.48 2.72
N ARG A 105 5.49 -1.77 1.66
CA ARG A 105 6.83 -1.18 1.62
C ARG A 105 7.05 -0.17 2.75
N GLU A 106 6.07 0.67 3.05
CA GLU A 106 6.11 1.60 4.19
C GLU A 106 6.27 0.83 5.50
N ARG A 107 5.51 -0.25 5.71
CA ARG A 107 5.59 -1.07 6.91
C ARG A 107 6.93 -1.80 7.05
N LEU A 108 7.43 -2.39 5.97
CA LEU A 108 8.73 -3.06 5.98
C LEU A 108 9.87 -2.07 6.24
N ARG A 109 9.79 -0.84 5.72
CA ARG A 109 10.77 0.20 6.07
C ARG A 109 10.84 0.48 7.56
N GLU A 110 9.70 0.53 8.25
CA GLU A 110 9.68 0.71 9.70
C GLU A 110 10.36 -0.45 10.43
N TRP A 111 10.11 -1.69 9.98
CA TRP A 111 10.75 -2.87 10.56
C TRP A 111 12.25 -2.88 10.31
N VAL A 112 12.66 -2.62 9.07
CA VAL A 112 14.07 -2.53 8.68
C VAL A 112 14.78 -1.45 9.50
N ALA A 113 14.19 -0.27 9.67
CA ALA A 113 14.79 0.81 10.47
C ALA A 113 14.94 0.46 11.96
N ARG A 114 14.08 -0.44 12.49
CA ARG A 114 14.19 -0.93 13.87
C ARG A 114 15.20 -2.06 14.03
N LEU A 115 15.42 -2.85 12.97
CA LEU A 115 16.35 -3.97 12.97
C LEU A 115 17.78 -3.55 12.58
N ASP A 116 17.92 -2.53 11.73
CA ASP A 116 19.20 -1.92 11.34
C ASP A 116 19.71 -0.95 12.42
N VAL A 117 19.93 -1.48 13.62
CA VAL A 117 20.54 -0.75 14.74
C VAL A 117 21.97 -1.23 14.96
N GLU A 118 22.84 -0.33 15.40
CA GLU A 118 24.21 -0.66 15.80
C GLU A 118 24.17 -1.59 17.02
N GLY A 119 24.80 -2.76 16.89
CA GLY A 119 24.96 -3.74 17.99
C GLY A 119 26.08 -3.37 18.94
#